data_AF-A0A1I4BV51-F1
#
_entry.id   AF-A0A1I4BV51-F1
#
_cell.length_a   1.000
_cell.length_b   1.000
_cell.length_c   1.000
_cell.angle_alpha   90.00
_cell.angle_beta   90.00
_cell.angle_gamma   90.00
#
_symmetry.space_group_name_H-M   'P 1'
#
loop_
_entity.id
_entity.type
_entity.pdbx_description
1 polymer ?
#
loop_
_entity_poly.entity_id
_entity_poly.type
_entity_poly.pdbx_seq_one_letter_code
_entity_poly.pdbx_strand_id
1 'polypeptide(L)'
;MAAISEEQDLGDTRVSIFIPLTIIAGFAIAQLYLGTSPYVMALCAFGIAAPLLPLHIYGRDLYAIIGIIFSLRYAGVALMAKTAYGQPLEQNLFQPVHSFELYALLMAIVTLVLLIARRLDRGGTLFPFPTDLASLRRLSVISLSVGFAAQLVAGANAATQTGEANAGPLVIIAGNFASFFYLGLISEVIYGVTKSNGRSFMTPLLAVATGGTLLISMALNWREFFAAGMVALAMTAFMYKAIRPYHILGGVVIAYFFLTFLSPVTLYLRVQREGMPKAQFAALALSTFERAAVDPSFLEMIKNFELSNRFANFTDEEDYDYYGDRSGALNRFSYIMLLDAISSFSQGHTPIGWPALKQTAARVAPGFLGFDKRVSLYGLGDWLSWQVGIGNPGMSSFLNFGLPMEGLATWGLIGFITYPFIFLIPVLFIAGRISTFKVRLPLSIFLFTILQHSLVEGNSDFFVGAVLRELPQYAVLIFLLYYGCFLQSSKLKPIADPAAQD
;
A
#
# COMPACT_ATOMS: atom_id res chain seq x y z
N MET A 1 9.85 -6.04 -27.86
CA MET A 1 9.18 -6.79 -26.79
C MET A 1 9.51 -8.26 -26.99
N ALA A 2 10.18 -8.89 -26.03
CA ALA A 2 10.31 -10.35 -26.05
C ALA A 2 8.97 -10.93 -25.58
N ALA A 3 8.33 -11.76 -26.42
CA ALA A 3 7.22 -12.57 -25.96
C ALA A 3 7.80 -13.64 -25.03
N ILE A 4 7.42 -13.60 -23.75
CA ILE A 4 7.68 -14.71 -22.84
C ILE A 4 6.77 -15.83 -23.34
N SER A 5 7.33 -17.02 -23.62
CA SER A 5 6.53 -18.14 -24.13
C SER A 5 5.41 -18.45 -23.13
N GLU A 6 4.23 -18.82 -23.63
CA GLU A 6 3.07 -19.23 -22.81
C GLU A 6 3.37 -20.40 -21.85
N GLU A 7 4.55 -21.02 -21.95
CA GLU A 7 5.07 -22.08 -21.10
C GLU A 7 5.47 -21.63 -19.68
N GLN A 8 5.47 -20.32 -19.39
CA GLN A 8 5.53 -19.77 -18.03
C GLN A 8 4.15 -19.36 -17.48
N ASP A 9 3.06 -19.97 -17.98
CA ASP A 9 1.75 -19.79 -17.36
C ASP A 9 1.79 -20.37 -15.94
N LEU A 10 1.44 -19.56 -14.95
CA LEU A 10 1.57 -19.85 -13.52
C LEU A 10 0.55 -20.90 -13.02
N GLY A 11 0.08 -21.80 -13.89
CA GLY A 11 -0.91 -22.84 -13.58
C GLY A 11 -0.48 -23.77 -12.44
N ASP A 12 0.80 -24.07 -12.37
CA ASP A 12 1.49 -24.82 -11.30
C ASP A 12 1.75 -23.98 -10.03
N THR A 13 1.33 -22.72 -10.01
CA THR A 13 1.28 -21.89 -8.79
C THR A 13 -0.09 -21.76 -8.17
N ARG A 14 -1.12 -22.43 -8.73
CA ARG A 14 -2.47 -22.46 -8.16
C ARG A 14 -2.42 -22.66 -6.64
N VAL A 15 -2.93 -21.67 -5.93
CA VAL A 15 -3.04 -21.73 -4.47
C VAL A 15 -4.41 -22.32 -4.18
N SER A 16 -4.43 -23.34 -3.32
CA SER A 16 -5.68 -23.85 -2.78
C SER A 16 -6.42 -22.72 -2.05
N ILE A 17 -7.53 -22.25 -2.64
CA ILE A 17 -8.40 -21.24 -2.01
C ILE A 17 -9.09 -21.77 -0.76
N PHE A 18 -9.06 -23.09 -0.53
CA PHE A 18 -9.61 -23.70 0.67
C PHE A 18 -8.96 -23.15 1.94
N ILE A 19 -7.66 -22.84 1.93
CA ILE A 19 -6.97 -22.29 3.11
C ILE A 19 -7.55 -20.92 3.50
N PRO A 20 -7.53 -19.89 2.63
CA PRO A 20 -8.12 -18.60 2.99
C PRO A 20 -9.62 -18.70 3.27
N LEU A 21 -10.38 -19.52 2.56
CA LEU A 21 -11.81 -19.73 2.84
C LEU A 21 -12.06 -20.36 4.22
N THR A 22 -11.22 -21.31 4.65
CA THR A 22 -11.31 -21.93 5.98
C THR A 22 -11.00 -20.91 7.07
N ILE A 23 -10.00 -20.05 6.86
CA ILE A 23 -9.67 -18.95 7.79
C ILE A 23 -10.85 -17.97 7.90
N ILE A 24 -11.43 -17.55 6.77
CA ILE A 24 -12.61 -16.68 6.74
C ILE A 24 -13.78 -17.33 7.47
N ALA A 25 -14.05 -18.62 7.22
CA ALA A 25 -15.12 -19.35 7.89
C ALA A 25 -14.90 -19.42 9.40
N GLY A 26 -13.67 -19.68 9.86
CA GLY A 26 -13.33 -19.68 11.29
C GLY A 26 -13.61 -18.35 11.97
N PHE A 27 -13.17 -17.23 11.37
CA PHE A 27 -13.48 -15.90 11.89
C PHE A 27 -14.96 -15.54 11.79
N ALA A 28 -15.65 -15.97 10.73
CA ALA A 28 -17.07 -15.73 10.57
C ALA A 28 -17.90 -16.45 11.64
N ILE A 29 -17.60 -17.71 11.95
CA ILE A 29 -18.24 -18.46 13.04
C ILE A 29 -18.00 -17.76 14.38
N ALA A 30 -16.77 -17.32 14.65
CA ALA A 30 -16.46 -16.58 15.86
C ALA A 30 -17.24 -15.26 15.95
N GLN A 31 -17.34 -14.50 14.86
CA GLN A 31 -18.12 -13.25 14.82
C GLN A 31 -19.61 -13.45 15.00
N LEU A 32 -20.20 -14.51 14.41
CA LEU A 32 -21.59 -14.87 14.64
C LEU A 32 -21.84 -15.21 16.11
N TYR A 33 -20.90 -15.92 16.76
CA TYR A 33 -20.96 -16.21 18.19
C TYR A 33 -20.85 -14.93 19.06
N LEU A 34 -20.07 -13.94 18.62
CA LEU A 34 -19.97 -12.63 19.28
C LEU A 34 -21.22 -11.76 19.09
N GLY A 35 -22.17 -12.16 18.25
CA GLY A 35 -23.44 -11.44 18.05
C GLY A 35 -23.53 -10.63 16.77
N THR A 36 -22.59 -10.80 15.83
CA THR A 36 -22.66 -10.16 14.50
C THR A 36 -23.89 -10.65 13.74
N SER A 37 -24.63 -9.72 13.12
CA SER A 37 -25.76 -10.02 12.25
C SER A 37 -25.37 -10.99 11.12
N PRO A 38 -26.13 -12.10 10.90
CA PRO A 38 -25.84 -13.05 9.84
C PRO A 38 -25.76 -12.42 8.45
N TYR A 39 -26.55 -11.36 8.20
CA TYR A 39 -26.54 -10.65 6.93
C TYR A 39 -25.24 -9.86 6.72
N VAL A 40 -24.82 -9.11 7.74
CA VAL A 40 -23.54 -8.36 7.75
C VAL A 40 -22.36 -9.31 7.56
N MET A 41 -22.37 -10.44 8.27
CA MET A 41 -21.32 -11.45 8.13
C MET A 41 -21.30 -12.06 6.72
N ALA A 42 -22.46 -12.36 6.13
CA ALA A 42 -22.53 -12.89 4.77
C ALA A 42 -21.96 -11.91 3.73
N LEU A 43 -22.29 -10.62 3.85
CA LEU A 43 -21.73 -9.55 2.99
C LEU A 43 -20.22 -9.40 3.16
N CYS A 44 -19.73 -9.41 4.41
CA CYS A 44 -18.30 -9.35 4.70
C CYS A 44 -17.56 -10.58 4.14
N ALA A 45 -18.07 -11.79 4.37
CA ALA A 45 -17.48 -13.02 3.86
C ALA A 45 -17.45 -13.05 2.32
N PHE A 46 -18.54 -12.60 1.67
CA PHE A 46 -18.59 -12.45 0.22
C PHE A 46 -17.55 -11.44 -0.27
N GLY A 47 -17.46 -10.27 0.37
CA GLY A 47 -16.49 -9.24 -0.01
C GLY A 47 -15.03 -9.69 0.14
N ILE A 48 -14.72 -10.52 1.15
CA ILE A 48 -13.38 -11.10 1.29
C ILE A 48 -13.13 -12.21 0.26
N ALA A 49 -14.13 -13.04 -0.02
CA ALA A 49 -14.02 -14.18 -0.93
C ALA A 49 -14.00 -13.80 -2.42
N ALA A 50 -14.73 -12.75 -2.84
CA ALA A 50 -14.87 -12.39 -4.24
C ALA A 50 -13.50 -12.13 -4.93
N PRO A 51 -12.56 -11.37 -4.32
CA PRO A 51 -11.22 -11.18 -4.90
C PRO A 51 -10.30 -12.40 -4.86
N LEU A 52 -10.73 -13.53 -4.25
CA LEU A 52 -10.03 -14.82 -4.39
C LEU A 52 -10.30 -15.49 -5.74
N LEU A 53 -11.31 -15.04 -6.51
CA LEU A 53 -11.63 -15.61 -7.80
C LEU A 53 -10.47 -15.49 -8.81
N PRO A 54 -9.81 -14.32 -9.00
CA PRO A 54 -8.59 -14.24 -9.81
C PRO A 54 -7.48 -15.18 -9.34
N LEU A 55 -7.30 -15.36 -8.02
CA LEU A 55 -6.30 -16.30 -7.46
C LEU A 55 -6.64 -17.75 -7.84
N HIS A 56 -7.92 -18.12 -7.80
CA HIS A 56 -8.38 -19.45 -8.17
C HIS A 56 -8.18 -19.74 -9.66
N ILE A 57 -8.54 -18.78 -10.53
CA ILE A 57 -8.48 -18.95 -11.98
C ILE A 57 -7.03 -18.91 -12.48
N TYR A 58 -6.22 -17.98 -11.97
CA TYR A 58 -4.92 -17.62 -12.55
C TYR A 58 -3.70 -17.94 -11.68
N GLY A 59 -3.88 -18.41 -10.45
CA GLY A 59 -2.76 -18.68 -9.54
C GLY A 59 -2.16 -17.41 -8.94
N ARG A 60 -0.87 -17.46 -8.56
CA ARG A 60 -0.15 -16.38 -7.87
C ARG A 60 0.23 -15.25 -8.83
N ASP A 61 -0.77 -14.63 -9.44
CA ASP A 61 -0.65 -13.41 -10.23
C ASP A 61 -0.70 -12.17 -9.32
N LEU A 62 0.07 -11.12 -9.63
CA LEU A 62 0.01 -9.85 -8.91
C LEU A 62 -1.38 -9.18 -8.98
N TYR A 63 -2.16 -9.35 -10.05
CA TYR A 63 -3.56 -8.91 -10.12
C TYR A 63 -4.42 -9.57 -9.03
N ALA A 64 -4.25 -10.86 -8.79
CA ALA A 64 -4.96 -11.56 -7.74
C ALA A 64 -4.54 -11.05 -6.35
N ILE A 65 -3.25 -10.78 -6.16
CA ILE A 65 -2.72 -10.23 -4.92
C ILE A 65 -3.29 -8.82 -4.65
N ILE A 66 -3.41 -7.97 -5.67
CA ILE A 66 -4.07 -6.66 -5.53
C ILE A 66 -5.48 -6.85 -4.96
N GLY A 67 -6.27 -7.75 -5.52
CA GLY A 67 -7.63 -8.05 -5.04
C GLY A 67 -7.67 -8.47 -3.57
N ILE A 68 -6.74 -9.34 -3.17
CA ILE A 68 -6.61 -9.81 -1.77
C ILE A 68 -6.24 -8.65 -0.84
N ILE A 69 -5.31 -7.78 -1.24
CA ILE A 69 -4.92 -6.63 -0.42
C ILE A 69 -6.09 -5.66 -0.26
N PHE A 70 -6.88 -5.42 -1.32
CA PHE A 70 -8.10 -4.64 -1.24
C PHE A 70 -9.08 -5.22 -0.21
N SER A 71 -9.38 -6.52 -0.28
CA SER A 71 -10.33 -7.12 0.65
C SER A 71 -9.84 -7.12 2.09
N LEU A 72 -8.56 -7.40 2.31
CA LEU A 72 -7.94 -7.36 3.62
C LEU A 72 -7.98 -5.95 4.22
N ARG A 73 -7.62 -4.92 3.46
CA ARG A 73 -7.56 -3.53 3.97
C ARG A 73 -8.92 -2.88 4.16
N TYR A 74 -9.95 -3.31 3.43
CA TYR A 74 -11.30 -2.79 3.62
C TYR A 74 -12.01 -3.43 4.82
N ALA A 75 -12.10 -4.76 4.87
CA ALA A 75 -12.82 -5.44 5.95
C ALA A 75 -12.11 -6.68 6.53
N GLY A 76 -11.11 -7.26 5.85
CA GLY A 76 -10.46 -8.48 6.37
C GLY A 76 -9.68 -8.25 7.66
N VAL A 77 -8.96 -7.13 7.79
CA VAL A 77 -8.30 -6.74 9.04
C VAL A 77 -9.33 -6.47 10.13
N ALA A 78 -10.45 -5.81 9.79
CA ALA A 78 -11.57 -5.59 10.71
C ALA A 78 -12.13 -6.90 11.26
N LEU A 79 -12.40 -7.87 10.39
CA LEU A 79 -12.88 -9.19 10.78
C LEU A 79 -11.94 -9.86 11.80
N MET A 80 -10.63 -9.83 11.54
CA MET A 80 -9.64 -10.44 12.45
C MET A 80 -9.52 -9.67 13.77
N ALA A 81 -9.39 -8.34 13.70
CA ALA A 81 -9.18 -7.49 14.85
C ALA A 81 -10.40 -7.45 15.77
N LYS A 82 -11.62 -7.23 15.24
CA LYS A 82 -12.87 -7.26 16.02
C LYS A 82 -13.07 -8.60 16.72
N THR A 83 -12.68 -9.71 16.08
CA THR A 83 -12.73 -11.03 16.72
C THR A 83 -11.77 -11.10 17.91
N ALA A 84 -10.55 -10.59 17.76
CA ALA A 84 -9.58 -10.54 18.85
C ALA A 84 -10.01 -9.62 20.00
N TYR A 85 -10.71 -8.51 19.71
CA TYR A 85 -11.31 -7.63 20.71
C TYR A 85 -12.60 -8.19 21.35
N GLY A 86 -13.13 -9.30 20.86
CA GLY A 86 -14.41 -9.84 21.34
C GLY A 86 -15.60 -8.93 21.04
N GLN A 87 -15.52 -8.13 19.97
CA GLN A 87 -16.55 -7.18 19.56
C GLN A 87 -17.27 -7.67 18.28
N PRO A 88 -18.60 -7.49 18.17
CA PRO A 88 -19.33 -7.63 16.92
C PRO A 88 -18.75 -6.75 15.80
N LEU A 89 -18.87 -7.21 14.56
CA LEU A 89 -18.31 -6.52 13.40
C LEU A 89 -19.03 -5.19 13.11
N GLU A 90 -20.33 -5.10 13.36
CA GLU A 90 -21.14 -3.90 13.18
C GLU A 90 -20.98 -2.85 14.28
N GLN A 91 -20.37 -3.21 15.42
CA GLN A 91 -20.26 -2.32 16.57
C GLN A 91 -19.41 -1.08 16.21
N ASN A 92 -19.92 0.11 16.56
CA ASN A 92 -19.34 1.43 16.30
C ASN A 92 -19.35 1.85 14.81
N LEU A 93 -20.25 1.30 13.99
CA LEU A 93 -20.60 1.83 12.68
C LEU A 93 -21.93 2.58 12.75
N PHE A 94 -22.06 3.67 11.99
CA PHE A 94 -23.28 4.45 11.85
C PHE A 94 -24.38 3.68 11.10
N GLN A 95 -24.02 3.07 9.97
CA GLN A 95 -24.96 2.36 9.08
C GLN A 95 -24.36 1.01 8.64
N PRO A 96 -24.17 0.06 9.58
CA PRO A 96 -23.38 -1.14 9.34
C PRO A 96 -23.85 -1.94 8.11
N VAL A 97 -25.15 -2.19 7.99
CA VAL A 97 -25.72 -2.96 6.88
C VAL A 97 -25.36 -2.34 5.54
N HIS A 98 -25.63 -1.04 5.38
CA HIS A 98 -25.40 -0.32 4.13
C HIS A 98 -23.91 -0.26 3.76
N SER A 99 -23.05 -0.09 4.75
CA SER A 99 -21.60 -0.05 4.56
C SER A 99 -21.03 -1.39 4.12
N PHE A 100 -21.56 -2.51 4.64
CA PHE A 100 -21.20 -3.84 4.18
C PHE A 100 -21.78 -4.18 2.80
N GLU A 101 -22.94 -3.64 2.43
CA GLU A 101 -23.47 -3.74 1.05
C GLU A 101 -22.56 -3.03 0.06
N LEU A 102 -22.16 -1.78 0.37
CA LEU A 102 -21.20 -1.02 -0.45
C LEU A 102 -19.85 -1.72 -0.53
N TYR A 103 -19.37 -2.30 0.57
CA TYR A 103 -18.13 -3.09 0.57
C TYR A 103 -18.24 -4.33 -0.35
N ALA A 104 -19.30 -5.11 -0.23
CA ALA A 104 -19.54 -6.27 -1.09
C ALA A 104 -19.60 -5.88 -2.57
N LEU A 105 -20.32 -4.80 -2.89
CA LEU A 105 -20.40 -4.22 -4.23
C LEU A 105 -19.01 -3.79 -4.74
N LEU A 106 -18.24 -3.09 -3.91
CA LEU A 106 -16.88 -2.65 -4.24
C LEU A 106 -15.97 -3.83 -4.57
N MET A 107 -16.00 -4.89 -3.76
CA MET A 107 -15.15 -6.07 -4.00
C MET A 107 -15.53 -6.80 -5.28
N ALA A 108 -16.82 -6.83 -5.65
CA ALA A 108 -17.26 -7.33 -6.95
C ALA A 108 -16.73 -6.46 -8.12
N ILE A 109 -16.80 -5.13 -7.98
CA ILE A 109 -16.28 -4.17 -8.97
C ILE A 109 -14.76 -4.31 -9.13
N VAL A 110 -14.02 -4.31 -8.02
CA VAL A 110 -12.56 -4.48 -8.03
C VAL A 110 -12.18 -5.80 -8.66
N THR A 111 -12.89 -6.88 -8.34
CA THR A 111 -12.67 -8.19 -8.97
C THR A 111 -12.85 -8.10 -10.49
N LEU A 112 -13.94 -7.48 -10.96
CA LEU A 112 -14.20 -7.30 -12.39
C LEU A 112 -13.12 -6.44 -13.08
N VAL A 113 -12.72 -5.32 -12.45
CA VAL A 113 -11.63 -4.45 -12.92
C VAL A 113 -10.33 -5.24 -13.08
N LEU A 114 -9.99 -6.09 -12.11
CA LEU A 114 -8.78 -6.92 -12.16
C LEU A 114 -8.85 -7.98 -13.26
N LEU A 115 -10.01 -8.62 -13.47
CA LEU A 115 -10.21 -9.56 -14.56
C LEU A 115 -10.05 -8.87 -15.93
N ILE A 116 -10.62 -7.67 -16.10
CA ILE A 116 -10.49 -6.86 -17.33
C ILE A 116 -9.02 -6.44 -17.53
N ALA A 117 -8.38 -5.86 -16.51
CA ALA A 117 -7.01 -5.39 -16.59
C ALA A 117 -6.05 -6.53 -16.95
N ARG A 118 -6.20 -7.70 -16.32
CA ARG A 118 -5.43 -8.90 -16.66
C ARG A 118 -5.68 -9.36 -18.10
N ARG A 119 -6.91 -9.30 -18.60
CA ARG A 119 -7.22 -9.66 -19.99
C ARG A 119 -6.53 -8.73 -20.99
N LEU A 120 -6.38 -7.44 -20.65
CA LEU A 120 -5.72 -6.44 -21.47
C LEU A 120 -4.18 -6.48 -21.41
N ASP A 121 -3.61 -7.05 -20.36
CA ASP A 121 -2.16 -7.27 -20.25
C ASP A 121 -1.70 -8.30 -21.30
N ARG A 122 -0.68 -7.95 -22.08
CA ARG A 122 -0.13 -8.79 -23.16
C ARG A 122 0.85 -9.86 -22.68
N GLY A 123 1.22 -9.91 -21.40
CA GLY A 123 2.17 -10.91 -20.89
C GLY A 123 3.64 -10.61 -21.21
N GLY A 124 3.97 -9.39 -21.65
CA GLY A 124 5.34 -8.99 -22.00
C GLY A 124 5.97 -8.04 -20.99
N THR A 125 7.28 -7.82 -21.11
CA THR A 125 8.00 -6.76 -20.40
C THR A 125 8.76 -5.89 -21.39
N LEU A 126 8.83 -4.57 -21.16
CA LEU A 126 9.68 -3.67 -21.94
C LEU A 126 11.16 -3.90 -21.65
N PHE A 127 11.47 -4.22 -20.38
CA PHE A 127 12.83 -4.33 -19.87
C PHE A 127 13.03 -5.71 -19.23
N PRO A 128 13.47 -6.72 -20.01
CA PRO A 128 13.69 -8.07 -19.51
C PRO A 128 15.03 -8.15 -18.76
N PHE A 129 15.05 -7.75 -17.49
CA PHE A 129 16.25 -7.92 -16.66
C PHE A 129 16.69 -9.39 -16.62
N PRO A 130 18.00 -9.68 -16.77
CA PRO A 130 18.49 -11.05 -16.70
C PRO A 130 18.23 -11.65 -15.31
N THR A 131 17.86 -12.94 -15.29
CA THR A 131 17.53 -13.68 -14.06
C THR A 131 18.66 -14.58 -13.57
N ASP A 132 19.85 -14.50 -14.17
CA ASP A 132 21.01 -15.23 -13.69
C ASP A 132 21.51 -14.69 -12.35
N LEU A 133 22.15 -15.56 -11.54
CA LEU A 133 22.57 -15.23 -10.18
C LEU A 133 23.50 -14.01 -10.12
N ALA A 134 24.40 -13.85 -11.09
CA ALA A 134 25.35 -12.73 -11.11
C ALA A 134 24.63 -11.42 -11.43
N SER A 135 23.75 -11.42 -12.43
CA SER A 135 22.93 -10.25 -12.77
C SER A 135 21.96 -9.87 -11.67
N LEU A 136 21.30 -10.82 -11.00
CA LEU A 136 20.42 -10.56 -9.86
C LEU A 136 21.17 -9.91 -8.70
N ARG A 137 22.36 -10.44 -8.38
CA ARG A 137 23.21 -9.87 -7.32
C ARG A 137 23.68 -8.46 -7.68
N ARG A 138 24.08 -8.25 -8.94
CA ARG A 138 24.49 -6.93 -9.44
C ARG A 138 23.33 -5.93 -9.40
N LEU A 139 22.15 -6.34 -9.85
CA LEU A 139 20.93 -5.53 -9.80
C LEU A 139 20.59 -5.16 -8.37
N SER A 140 20.64 -6.13 -7.45
CA SER A 140 20.43 -5.87 -6.03
C SER A 140 21.37 -4.80 -5.48
N VAL A 141 22.69 -4.98 -5.65
CA VAL A 141 23.69 -4.06 -5.09
C VAL A 141 23.56 -2.66 -5.68
N ILE A 142 23.40 -2.54 -7.00
CA ILE A 142 23.25 -1.23 -7.65
C ILE A 142 21.97 -0.55 -7.18
N SER A 143 20.83 -1.24 -7.21
CA SER A 143 19.54 -0.65 -6.85
C SER A 143 19.43 -0.34 -5.36
N LEU A 144 19.98 -1.16 -4.47
CA LEU A 144 20.09 -0.85 -3.04
C LEU A 144 20.95 0.39 -2.80
N SER A 145 22.11 0.48 -3.46
CA SER A 145 23.04 1.62 -3.26
C SER A 145 22.44 2.92 -3.76
N VAL A 146 21.87 2.91 -4.97
CA VAL A 146 21.21 4.07 -5.57
C VAL A 146 19.99 4.48 -4.75
N GLY A 147 19.13 3.51 -4.41
CA GLY A 147 17.92 3.77 -3.63
C GLY A 147 18.23 4.32 -2.24
N PHE A 148 19.21 3.75 -1.55
CA PHE A 148 19.65 4.19 -0.23
C PHE A 148 20.24 5.61 -0.27
N ALA A 149 21.14 5.89 -1.21
CA ALA A 149 21.72 7.22 -1.38
C ALA A 149 20.64 8.26 -1.71
N ALA A 150 19.72 7.93 -2.61
CA ALA A 150 18.61 8.80 -2.97
C ALA A 150 17.66 9.05 -1.79
N GLN A 151 17.40 8.03 -0.96
CA GLN A 151 16.60 8.17 0.26
C GLN A 151 17.27 9.11 1.27
N LEU A 152 18.60 9.04 1.44
CA LEU A 152 19.34 9.98 2.30
C LEU A 152 19.26 11.41 1.76
N VAL A 153 19.42 11.60 0.45
CA VAL A 153 19.31 12.91 -0.21
C VAL A 153 17.90 13.48 -0.05
N ALA A 154 16.86 12.69 -0.32
CA ALA A 154 15.48 13.09 -0.13
C ALA A 154 15.20 13.44 1.34
N GLY A 155 15.77 12.69 2.29
CA GLY A 155 15.58 12.89 3.73
C GLY A 155 16.24 14.12 4.28
N ALA A 156 17.47 14.39 3.84
CA ALA A 156 18.21 15.58 4.20
C ALA A 156 17.53 16.85 3.70
N ASN A 157 16.87 16.79 2.53
CA ASN A 157 16.29 17.95 1.84
C ASN A 157 14.76 18.06 1.99
N ALA A 158 14.09 17.13 2.68
CA ALA A 158 12.65 17.22 2.92
C ALA A 158 12.32 18.36 3.88
N ALA A 159 11.55 19.34 3.39
CA ALA A 159 11.12 20.53 4.12
C ALA A 159 10.66 20.22 5.55
N THR A 160 11.04 21.08 6.49
CA THR A 160 10.73 20.99 7.92
C THR A 160 9.52 21.83 8.33
N GLN A 161 8.93 22.58 7.39
CA GLN A 161 7.77 23.44 7.62
C GLN A 161 6.54 22.93 6.85
N THR A 162 5.39 22.93 7.52
CA THR A 162 4.07 22.73 6.92
C THR A 162 3.75 23.87 5.95
N GLY A 163 3.41 23.54 4.70
CA GLY A 163 3.01 24.51 3.68
C GLY A 163 4.10 24.95 2.70
N GLU A 164 5.33 24.46 2.82
CA GLU A 164 6.37 24.73 1.81
C GLU A 164 6.17 23.86 0.56
N ALA A 165 5.64 24.47 -0.49
CA ALA A 165 5.56 23.93 -1.85
C ALA A 165 6.94 23.83 -2.55
N ASN A 166 8.05 24.11 -1.86
CA ASN A 166 9.40 24.11 -2.42
C ASN A 166 10.20 22.87 -2.00
N ALA A 167 9.65 21.67 -2.21
CA ALA A 167 10.52 20.52 -2.41
C ALA A 167 11.27 20.76 -3.73
N GLY A 168 12.50 21.26 -3.65
CA GLY A 168 13.31 21.56 -4.83
C GLY A 168 13.38 20.35 -5.78
N PRO A 169 13.68 20.55 -7.08
CA PRO A 169 13.69 19.48 -8.08
C PRO A 169 14.50 18.24 -7.66
N LEU A 170 15.54 18.46 -6.86
CA LEU A 170 16.42 17.44 -6.30
C LEU A 170 15.68 16.47 -5.35
N VAL A 171 14.72 16.94 -4.55
CA VAL A 171 13.90 16.08 -3.67
C VAL A 171 12.99 15.17 -4.50
N ILE A 172 12.39 15.71 -5.56
CA ILE A 172 11.50 14.96 -6.46
C ILE A 172 12.31 13.87 -7.19
N ILE A 173 13.46 14.23 -7.74
CA ILE A 173 14.36 13.29 -8.43
C ILE A 173 14.83 12.22 -7.44
N ALA A 174 15.33 12.62 -6.27
CA ALA A 174 15.81 11.68 -5.26
C ALA A 174 14.70 10.75 -4.75
N GLY A 175 13.49 11.25 -4.54
CA GLY A 175 12.33 10.43 -4.16
C GLY A 175 12.03 9.32 -5.18
N ASN A 176 12.08 9.63 -6.48
CA ASN A 176 11.87 8.64 -7.53
C ASN A 176 12.98 7.57 -7.58
N PHE A 177 14.24 7.97 -7.40
CA PHE A 177 15.35 7.01 -7.33
C PHE A 177 15.32 6.17 -6.05
N ALA A 178 14.78 6.70 -4.95
CA ALA A 178 14.69 5.99 -3.69
C ALA A 178 13.85 4.72 -3.78
N SER A 179 12.81 4.71 -4.63
CA SER A 179 12.01 3.52 -4.93
C SER A 179 12.86 2.34 -5.44
N PHE A 180 14.01 2.57 -6.09
CA PHE A 180 14.91 1.47 -6.48
C PHE A 180 15.45 0.67 -5.31
N PHE A 181 15.38 1.18 -4.09
CA PHE A 181 15.66 0.38 -2.91
C PHE A 181 14.79 -0.90 -2.88
N TYR A 182 13.50 -0.79 -3.22
CA TYR A 182 12.59 -1.94 -3.29
C TYR A 182 12.99 -2.92 -4.38
N LEU A 183 13.38 -2.44 -5.57
CA LEU A 183 13.90 -3.30 -6.64
C LEU A 183 15.15 -4.06 -6.15
N GLY A 184 16.02 -3.39 -5.40
CA GLY A 184 17.22 -4.00 -4.82
C GLY A 184 16.91 -5.11 -3.81
N LEU A 185 15.92 -4.90 -2.94
CA LEU A 185 15.40 -5.91 -2.02
C LEU A 185 14.80 -7.10 -2.77
N ILE A 186 13.93 -6.84 -3.75
CA ILE A 186 13.26 -7.85 -4.56
C ILE A 186 14.30 -8.72 -5.28
N SER A 187 15.28 -8.12 -5.94
CA SER A 187 16.35 -8.85 -6.63
C SER A 187 17.20 -9.71 -5.67
N GLU A 188 17.45 -9.23 -4.44
CA GLU A 188 18.19 -10.00 -3.45
C GLU A 188 17.40 -11.21 -2.92
N VAL A 189 16.09 -11.05 -2.72
CA VAL A 189 15.20 -12.16 -2.35
C VAL A 189 15.21 -13.21 -3.46
N ILE A 190 15.05 -12.81 -4.72
CA ILE A 190 15.10 -13.72 -5.87
C ILE A 190 16.47 -14.41 -5.94
N TYR A 191 17.57 -13.66 -5.77
CA TYR A 191 18.91 -14.24 -5.68
C TYR A 191 19.03 -15.30 -4.56
N GLY A 192 18.54 -15.00 -3.36
CA GLY A 192 18.58 -15.91 -2.21
C GLY A 192 17.79 -17.20 -2.46
N VAL A 193 16.57 -17.07 -2.99
CA VAL A 193 15.74 -18.21 -3.36
C VAL A 193 16.42 -19.07 -4.42
N THR A 194 16.89 -18.46 -5.51
CA THR A 194 17.51 -19.19 -6.62
C THR A 194 18.82 -19.85 -6.18
N LYS A 195 19.67 -19.16 -5.39
CA LYS A 195 20.92 -19.72 -4.88
C LYS A 195 20.72 -20.90 -3.94
N SER A 196 19.64 -20.88 -3.16
CA SER A 196 19.33 -21.91 -2.17
C SER A 196 18.40 -23.01 -2.68
N ASN A 197 18.06 -23.01 -3.97
CA ASN A 197 17.06 -23.90 -4.57
C ASN A 197 15.73 -23.89 -3.78
N GLY A 198 15.23 -22.71 -3.44
CA GLY A 198 13.96 -22.52 -2.73
C GLY A 198 14.02 -22.73 -1.21
N ARG A 199 15.18 -23.06 -0.63
CA ARG A 199 15.28 -23.35 0.81
C ARG A 199 15.27 -22.12 1.70
N SER A 200 15.76 -20.97 1.22
CA SER A 200 15.79 -19.73 1.98
C SER A 200 15.80 -18.53 1.03
N PHE A 201 15.07 -17.48 1.37
CA PHE A 201 15.20 -16.19 0.69
C PHE A 201 16.09 -15.20 1.45
N MET A 202 16.47 -15.53 2.68
CA MET A 202 17.25 -14.65 3.55
C MET A 202 18.73 -14.76 3.24
N THR A 203 19.35 -13.63 2.87
CA THR A 203 20.79 -13.48 2.67
C THR A 203 21.38 -12.47 3.67
N PRO A 204 22.71 -12.47 3.89
CA PRO A 204 23.33 -11.47 4.76
C PRO A 204 23.10 -10.03 4.28
N LEU A 205 23.14 -9.79 2.96
CA LEU A 205 22.86 -8.47 2.41
C LEU A 205 21.42 -8.05 2.68
N LEU A 206 20.46 -8.97 2.51
CA LEU A 206 19.06 -8.67 2.78
C LEU A 206 18.82 -8.35 4.26
N ALA A 207 19.46 -9.09 5.18
CA ALA A 207 19.39 -8.82 6.61
C ALA A 207 19.96 -7.44 6.96
N VAL A 208 21.13 -7.08 6.41
CA VAL A 208 21.75 -5.76 6.61
C VAL A 208 20.87 -4.65 6.02
N ALA A 209 20.35 -4.82 4.81
CA ALA A 209 19.48 -3.83 4.17
C ALA A 209 18.19 -3.61 4.97
N THR A 210 17.57 -4.68 5.47
CA THR A 210 16.35 -4.64 6.29
C THR A 210 16.60 -4.03 7.67
N GLY A 211 17.72 -4.38 8.32
CA GLY A 211 18.11 -3.73 9.58
C GLY A 211 18.39 -2.24 9.39
N GLY A 212 19.08 -1.90 8.30
CA GLY A 212 19.35 -0.50 7.93
C GLY A 212 18.07 0.31 7.68
N THR A 213 17.06 -0.25 7.01
CA THR A 213 15.78 0.46 6.82
C THR A 213 15.04 0.65 8.12
N LEU A 214 15.03 -0.33 9.02
CA LEU A 214 14.42 -0.18 10.34
C LEU A 214 15.06 0.99 11.10
N LEU A 215 16.40 1.05 11.14
CA LEU A 215 17.13 2.13 11.80
C LEU A 215 16.83 3.50 11.19
N ILE A 216 16.78 3.60 9.85
CA ILE A 216 16.41 4.84 9.16
C ILE A 216 14.97 5.23 9.47
N SER A 217 14.04 4.28 9.46
CA SER A 217 12.63 4.54 9.76
C SER A 217 12.44 5.02 11.20
N MET A 218 13.25 4.55 12.14
CA MET A 218 13.30 5.06 13.51
C MET A 218 13.90 6.49 13.55
N ALA A 219 15.08 6.69 12.96
CA ALA A 219 15.79 7.97 13.04
C ALA A 219 15.07 9.13 12.30
N LEU A 220 14.42 8.85 11.17
CA LEU A 220 13.78 9.87 10.32
C LEU A 220 12.26 9.87 10.42
N ASN A 221 11.69 9.02 11.27
CA ASN A 221 10.25 8.81 11.41
C ASN A 221 9.58 8.48 10.06
N TRP A 222 10.12 7.48 9.38
CA TRP A 222 9.76 7.06 8.02
C TRP A 222 9.22 5.63 7.98
N ARG A 223 8.21 5.36 8.79
CA ARG A 223 7.62 4.01 8.91
C ARG A 223 7.06 3.45 7.60
N GLU A 224 6.61 4.31 6.70
CA GLU A 224 6.08 3.91 5.38
C GLU A 224 7.17 3.22 4.54
N PHE A 225 8.40 3.74 4.55
CA PHE A 225 9.53 3.17 3.81
C PHE A 225 9.87 1.75 4.29
N PHE A 226 9.90 1.54 5.61
CA PHE A 226 10.10 0.21 6.19
C PHE A 226 8.93 -0.73 5.86
N ALA A 227 7.68 -0.27 6.02
CA ALA A 227 6.50 -1.07 5.72
C ALA A 227 6.46 -1.49 4.24
N ALA A 228 6.69 -0.57 3.30
CA ALA A 228 6.75 -0.87 1.87
C ALA A 228 7.88 -1.85 1.54
N GLY A 229 9.05 -1.70 2.18
CA GLY A 229 10.14 -2.68 2.08
C GLY A 229 9.72 -4.07 2.56
N MET A 230 9.03 -4.18 3.70
CA MET A 230 8.54 -5.46 4.21
C MET A 230 7.51 -6.10 3.29
N VAL A 231 6.63 -5.31 2.67
CA VAL A 231 5.70 -5.85 1.68
C VAL A 231 6.45 -6.33 0.43
N ALA A 232 7.48 -5.62 -0.03
CA ALA A 232 8.32 -6.06 -1.15
C ALA A 232 8.93 -7.46 -0.90
N LEU A 233 9.47 -7.67 0.31
CA LEU A 233 10.03 -8.96 0.74
C LEU A 233 8.96 -10.04 0.83
N ALA A 234 7.87 -9.78 1.56
CA ALA A 234 6.79 -10.72 1.77
C ALA A 234 6.18 -11.16 0.43
N MET A 235 5.95 -10.21 -0.48
CA MET A 235 5.36 -10.49 -1.78
C MET A 235 6.30 -11.24 -2.70
N THR A 236 7.58 -10.89 -2.73
CA THR A 236 8.55 -11.64 -3.53
C THR A 236 8.71 -13.07 -2.98
N ALA A 237 8.86 -13.23 -1.67
CA ALA A 237 8.95 -14.55 -1.05
C ALA A 237 7.68 -15.39 -1.28
N PHE A 238 6.49 -14.77 -1.26
CA PHE A 238 5.22 -15.43 -1.55
C PHE A 238 5.15 -15.90 -3.01
N MET A 239 5.49 -15.04 -3.96
CA MET A 239 5.49 -15.33 -5.40
C MET A 239 6.46 -16.47 -5.74
N TYR A 240 7.58 -16.56 -5.01
CA TYR A 240 8.62 -17.58 -5.20
C TYR A 240 8.47 -18.80 -4.28
N LYS A 241 7.32 -18.99 -3.61
CA LYS A 241 7.03 -20.14 -2.72
C LYS A 241 8.06 -20.34 -1.60
N ALA A 242 8.74 -19.29 -1.16
CA ALA A 242 9.82 -19.36 -0.17
C ALA A 242 9.36 -19.08 1.27
N ILE A 243 8.10 -18.70 1.47
CA ILE A 243 7.50 -18.50 2.79
C ILE A 243 7.29 -19.86 3.47
N ARG A 244 7.62 -19.91 4.76
CA ARG A 244 7.48 -21.08 5.63
C ARG A 244 6.76 -20.65 6.92
N PRO A 245 6.20 -21.57 7.72
CA PRO A 245 5.43 -21.21 8.91
C PRO A 245 6.17 -20.28 9.89
N TYR A 246 7.47 -20.48 10.10
CA TYR A 246 8.26 -19.61 10.99
C TYR A 246 8.43 -18.18 10.43
N HIS A 247 8.37 -17.98 9.11
CA HIS A 247 8.37 -16.63 8.52
C HIS A 247 7.03 -15.93 8.79
N ILE A 248 5.91 -16.68 8.80
CA ILE A 248 4.59 -16.15 9.18
C ILE A 248 4.62 -15.71 10.64
N LEU A 249 5.14 -16.56 11.54
CA LEU A 249 5.33 -16.22 12.95
C LEU A 249 6.21 -14.96 13.12
N GLY A 250 7.34 -14.89 12.41
CA GLY A 250 8.20 -13.71 12.41
C GLY A 250 7.47 -12.45 11.93
N GLY A 251 6.64 -12.57 10.89
CA GLY A 251 5.78 -11.49 10.40
C GLY A 251 4.77 -11.03 11.45
N VAL A 252 4.15 -11.95 12.20
CA VAL A 252 3.23 -11.64 13.31
C VAL A 252 3.97 -10.89 14.43
N VAL A 253 5.18 -11.33 14.79
CA VAL A 253 6.01 -10.64 15.80
C VAL A 253 6.37 -9.22 15.35
N ILE A 254 6.77 -9.04 14.08
CA ILE A 254 7.07 -7.72 13.51
C ILE A 254 5.81 -6.83 13.50
N ALA A 255 4.66 -7.38 13.11
CA ALA A 255 3.39 -6.64 13.12
C ALA A 255 3.00 -6.20 14.54
N TYR A 256 3.15 -7.09 15.52
CA TYR A 256 2.91 -6.77 16.93
C TYR A 256 3.85 -5.67 17.43
N PHE A 257 5.15 -5.77 17.15
CA PHE A 257 6.13 -4.71 17.46
C PHE A 257 5.75 -3.38 16.78
N PHE A 258 5.33 -3.44 15.51
CA PHE A 258 4.94 -2.26 14.75
C PHE A 258 3.73 -1.55 15.37
N LEU A 259 2.71 -2.31 15.78
CA LEU A 259 1.47 -1.77 16.36
C LEU A 259 1.65 -1.28 17.80
N THR A 260 2.39 -2.03 18.62
CA THR A 260 2.45 -1.78 20.07
C THR A 260 3.59 -0.86 20.51
N PHE A 261 4.62 -0.71 19.68
CA PHE A 261 5.83 0.05 20.01
C PHE A 261 6.20 1.07 18.94
N LEU A 262 6.45 0.64 17.70
CA LEU A 262 6.94 1.55 16.65
C LEU A 262 5.91 2.63 16.28
N SER A 263 4.63 2.26 16.13
CA SER A 263 3.57 3.20 15.73
C SER A 263 3.30 4.28 16.78
N PRO A 264 3.08 3.97 18.06
CA PRO A 264 2.90 5.00 19.09
C PRO A 264 4.08 5.97 19.19
N VAL A 265 5.31 5.44 19.23
CA VAL A 265 6.52 6.28 19.33
C VAL A 265 6.68 7.18 18.10
N THR A 266 6.45 6.64 16.89
CA THR A 266 6.52 7.44 15.65
C THR A 266 5.45 8.52 15.57
N LEU A 267 4.25 8.27 16.09
CA LEU A 267 3.17 9.26 16.14
C LEU A 267 3.46 10.36 17.17
N TYR A 268 3.98 10.01 18.34
CA TYR A 268 4.47 10.97 19.33
C TYR A 268 5.56 11.88 18.75
N LEU A 269 6.58 11.28 18.11
CA LEU A 269 7.65 12.02 17.45
C LEU A 269 7.16 12.89 16.28
N ARG A 270 6.07 12.51 15.61
CA ARG A 270 5.52 13.29 14.50
C ARG A 270 5.08 14.68 14.95
N VAL A 271 4.46 14.79 16.13
CA VAL A 271 4.01 16.07 16.71
C VAL A 271 5.21 16.97 17.07
N GLN A 272 6.35 16.38 17.44
CA GLN A 272 7.55 17.11 17.85
C GLN A 272 8.47 17.51 16.69
N ARG A 273 8.16 17.06 15.47
CA ARG A 273 9.03 17.26 14.29
C ARG A 273 8.98 18.68 13.74
N GLU A 274 7.87 19.40 13.94
CA GLU A 274 7.66 20.72 13.34
C GLU A 274 8.70 21.73 13.84
N GLY A 275 9.35 22.43 12.90
CA GLY A 275 10.37 23.44 13.22
C GLY A 275 11.74 22.90 13.66
N MET A 276 11.93 21.58 13.78
CA MET A 276 13.19 21.00 14.25
C MET A 276 14.15 20.63 13.09
N PRO A 277 15.45 21.00 13.18
CA PRO A 277 16.48 20.50 12.28
C PRO A 277 16.58 18.97 12.29
N LYS A 278 16.81 18.33 11.13
CA LYS A 278 16.81 16.86 11.00
C LYS A 278 17.78 16.14 11.93
N ALA A 279 18.99 16.68 12.14
CA ALA A 279 19.97 16.06 13.02
C ALA A 279 19.51 16.07 14.48
N GLN A 280 18.88 17.16 14.93
CA GLN A 280 18.29 17.26 16.27
C GLN A 280 17.10 16.31 16.40
N PHE A 281 16.26 16.23 15.36
CA PHE A 281 15.14 15.30 15.32
C PHE A 281 15.59 13.84 15.37
N ALA A 282 16.66 13.47 14.65
CA ALA A 282 17.19 12.11 14.68
C ALA A 282 17.74 11.75 16.07
N ALA A 283 18.44 12.67 16.74
CA ALA A 283 18.91 12.48 18.11
C ALA A 283 17.73 12.33 19.09
N LEU A 284 16.72 13.19 18.97
CA LEU A 284 15.48 13.11 19.76
C LEU A 284 14.77 11.77 19.53
N ALA A 285 14.61 11.35 18.28
CA ALA A 285 13.98 10.10 17.91
C ALA A 285 14.70 8.91 18.55
N LEU A 286 16.03 8.82 18.40
CA LEU A 286 16.83 7.77 18.99
C LEU A 286 16.71 7.73 20.53
N SER A 287 16.83 8.89 21.19
CA SER A 287 16.66 8.97 22.66
C SER A 287 15.25 8.59 23.12
N THR A 288 14.22 8.91 22.32
CA THR A 288 12.83 8.54 22.60
C THR A 288 12.63 7.04 22.46
N PHE A 289 13.20 6.42 21.41
CA PHE A 289 13.16 4.97 21.23
C PHE A 289 13.90 4.23 22.35
N GLU A 290 15.08 4.70 22.73
CA GLU A 290 15.86 4.14 23.84
C GLU A 290 15.07 4.22 25.15
N ARG A 291 14.55 5.41 25.48
CA ARG A 291 13.76 5.61 26.69
C ARG A 291 12.49 4.76 26.69
N ALA A 292 11.75 4.72 25.57
CA ALA A 292 10.54 3.91 25.47
C ALA A 292 10.80 2.40 25.58
N ALA A 293 11.99 1.93 25.19
CA ALA A 293 12.38 0.53 25.33
C ALA A 293 12.71 0.13 26.77
N VAL A 294 13.18 1.08 27.60
CA VAL A 294 13.68 0.81 28.96
C VAL A 294 12.70 1.24 30.06
N ASP A 295 11.90 2.28 29.83
CA ASP A 295 10.97 2.87 30.79
C ASP A 295 9.50 2.59 30.38
N PRO A 296 8.84 1.58 30.99
CA PRO A 296 7.45 1.24 30.67
C PRO A 296 6.48 2.40 30.92
N SER A 297 6.75 3.25 31.92
CA SER A 297 5.89 4.37 32.26
C SER A 297 5.92 5.46 31.19
N PHE A 298 7.09 5.65 30.57
CA PHE A 298 7.24 6.57 29.45
C PHE A 298 6.52 6.06 28.20
N LEU A 299 6.60 4.76 27.90
CA LEU A 299 5.85 4.15 26.80
C LEU A 299 4.33 4.25 27.00
N GLU A 300 3.86 4.03 28.23
CA GLU A 300 2.44 4.20 28.58
C GLU A 300 2.01 5.66 28.44
N MET A 301 2.84 6.62 28.87
CA MET A 301 2.60 8.04 28.65
C MET A 301 2.51 8.40 27.17
N ILE A 302 3.37 7.86 26.29
CA ILE A 302 3.28 8.05 24.83
C ILE A 302 1.96 7.50 24.29
N LYS A 303 1.57 6.29 24.70
CA LYS A 303 0.30 5.68 24.27
C LYS A 303 -0.90 6.54 24.71
N ASN A 304 -0.88 7.04 25.93
CA ASN A 304 -1.93 7.89 26.48
C ASN A 304 -1.91 9.31 25.88
N PHE A 305 -0.75 9.84 25.54
CA PHE A 305 -0.60 11.13 24.86
C PHE A 305 -1.36 11.12 23.54
N GLU A 306 -1.28 10.02 22.78
CA GLU A 306 -2.04 9.86 21.55
C GLU A 306 -3.57 9.89 21.78
N LEU A 307 -4.06 9.27 22.85
CA LEU A 307 -5.47 9.31 23.23
C LEU A 307 -5.95 10.73 23.57
N SER A 308 -5.04 11.56 24.12
CA SER A 308 -5.35 12.91 24.62
C SER A 308 -5.16 14.04 23.60
N ASN A 309 -4.32 13.85 22.58
CA ASN A 309 -3.88 14.93 21.70
C ASN A 309 -4.45 14.87 20.27
N ARG A 310 -5.42 13.96 20.02
CA ARG A 310 -6.17 13.93 18.76
C ARG A 310 -7.40 14.84 18.86
N PHE A 311 -7.23 16.07 18.34
CA PHE A 311 -8.25 17.02 17.89
C PHE A 311 -9.51 17.18 18.77
N ALA A 312 -9.42 18.07 19.76
CA ALA A 312 -10.55 18.65 20.50
C ALA A 312 -11.58 19.44 19.64
N ASN A 313 -11.64 19.20 18.33
CA ASN A 313 -12.39 19.98 17.33
C ASN A 313 -13.11 19.12 16.27
N PHE A 314 -13.21 17.80 16.44
CA PHE A 314 -14.35 17.07 15.87
C PHE A 314 -15.51 17.34 16.83
N THR A 315 -16.61 17.89 16.33
CA THR A 315 -17.72 18.35 17.18
C THR A 315 -18.35 17.22 18.00
N ASP A 316 -18.09 15.96 17.63
CA ASP A 316 -18.31 14.78 18.45
C ASP A 316 -17.09 13.84 18.31
N GLU A 317 -16.34 13.65 19.39
CA GLU A 317 -15.12 12.82 19.47
C GLU A 317 -15.39 11.30 19.30
N GLU A 318 -16.66 10.89 19.13
CA GLU A 318 -17.11 9.50 19.01
C GLU A 318 -17.18 8.98 17.56
N ASP A 319 -17.10 9.86 16.56
CA ASP A 319 -17.51 9.54 15.18
C ASP A 319 -16.51 8.72 14.34
N TYR A 320 -15.28 8.47 14.84
CA TYR A 320 -14.20 7.82 14.06
C TYR A 320 -13.41 6.75 14.84
N ASP A 321 -14.05 6.07 15.80
CA ASP A 321 -13.42 5.00 16.56
C ASP A 321 -14.13 3.65 16.43
N TYR A 322 -13.81 2.94 15.34
CA TYR A 322 -14.41 1.65 15.08
C TYR A 322 -14.05 0.60 16.12
N TYR A 323 -12.83 0.61 16.69
CA TYR A 323 -12.40 -0.39 17.67
C TYR A 323 -12.69 -0.02 19.13
N GLY A 324 -13.12 1.22 19.39
CA GLY A 324 -13.16 1.75 20.77
C GLY A 324 -11.75 1.92 21.36
N ASP A 325 -10.74 2.01 20.50
CA ASP A 325 -9.34 2.23 20.85
C ASP A 325 -8.81 3.44 20.06
N ARG A 326 -8.67 4.56 20.78
CA ARG A 326 -8.25 5.84 20.20
C ARG A 326 -6.78 5.84 19.73
N SER A 327 -6.01 4.75 19.96
CA SER A 327 -4.67 4.57 19.38
C SER A 327 -4.69 4.66 17.84
N GLY A 328 -5.83 4.37 17.20
CA GLY A 328 -6.12 4.72 15.81
C GLY A 328 -5.21 4.09 14.76
N ALA A 329 -4.30 3.18 15.13
CA ALA A 329 -3.46 2.45 14.18
C ALA A 329 -4.30 1.44 13.40
N LEU A 330 -5.14 0.66 14.09
CA LEU A 330 -6.04 -0.31 13.46
C LEU A 330 -7.13 0.36 12.63
N ASN A 331 -7.63 1.53 13.07
CA ASN A 331 -8.58 2.35 12.29
C ASN A 331 -8.01 2.74 10.91
N ARG A 332 -6.69 2.85 10.76
CA ARG A 332 -6.02 3.11 9.45
C ARG A 332 -5.83 1.86 8.59
N PHE A 333 -5.98 0.67 9.17
CA PHE A 333 -5.88 -0.61 8.44
C PHE A 333 -7.25 -1.18 8.05
N SER A 334 -8.35 -0.48 8.35
CA SER A 334 -9.72 -0.93 8.09
C SER A 334 -10.56 0.18 7.49
N TYR A 335 -10.71 0.14 6.18
CA TYR A 335 -11.43 1.19 5.43
C TYR A 335 -12.95 1.09 5.54
N ILE A 336 -13.51 0.03 6.12
CA ILE A 336 -14.97 -0.11 6.30
C ILE A 336 -15.56 1.03 7.16
N MET A 337 -14.86 1.49 8.20
CA MET A 337 -15.31 2.62 9.02
C MET A 337 -15.33 3.92 8.21
N LEU A 338 -14.29 4.17 7.42
CA LEU A 338 -14.22 5.34 6.56
C LEU A 338 -15.28 5.30 5.46
N LEU A 339 -15.57 4.11 4.91
CA LEU A 339 -16.66 3.91 3.95
C LEU A 339 -18.02 4.26 4.58
N ASP A 340 -18.23 3.80 5.81
CA ASP A 340 -19.45 4.01 6.57
C ASP A 340 -19.69 5.48 6.91
N ALA A 341 -18.65 6.16 7.43
CA ALA A 341 -18.69 7.59 7.66
C ALA A 341 -19.00 8.35 6.37
N ILE A 342 -18.25 8.11 5.28
CA ILE A 342 -18.49 8.82 4.01
C ILE A 342 -19.89 8.55 3.47
N SER A 343 -20.38 7.31 3.55
CA SER A 343 -21.74 7.00 3.12
C SER A 343 -22.78 7.76 3.95
N SER A 344 -22.70 7.67 5.27
CA SER A 344 -23.63 8.33 6.20
C SER A 344 -23.68 9.84 5.99
N PHE A 345 -22.52 10.50 5.95
CA PHE A 345 -22.44 11.95 5.79
C PHE A 345 -22.77 12.42 4.36
N SER A 346 -22.49 11.61 3.33
CA SER A 346 -22.82 11.95 1.94
C SER A 346 -24.33 11.94 1.66
N GLN A 347 -25.13 11.16 2.39
CA GLN A 347 -26.59 11.12 2.22
C GLN A 347 -27.26 12.47 2.52
N GLY A 348 -26.66 13.28 3.40
CA GLY A 348 -27.15 14.61 3.76
C GLY A 348 -26.74 15.73 2.79
N HIS A 349 -25.89 15.44 1.80
CA HIS A 349 -25.27 16.46 0.95
C HIS A 349 -25.53 16.20 -0.53
N THR A 350 -25.65 17.28 -1.33
CA THR A 350 -25.70 17.15 -2.79
C THR A 350 -24.34 16.69 -3.32
N PRO A 351 -24.28 15.70 -4.23
CA PRO A 351 -23.03 15.25 -4.81
C PRO A 351 -22.22 16.41 -5.40
N ILE A 352 -20.93 16.49 -5.05
CA ILE A 352 -20.06 17.63 -5.38
C ILE A 352 -19.93 17.82 -6.89
N GLY A 353 -19.83 16.72 -7.63
CA GLY A 353 -19.74 16.67 -9.09
C GLY A 353 -18.37 17.07 -9.67
N TRP A 354 -18.42 17.70 -10.84
CA TRP A 354 -17.25 18.07 -11.65
C TRP A 354 -16.19 18.97 -10.98
N PRO A 355 -16.51 19.87 -10.02
CA PRO A 355 -15.51 20.65 -9.30
C PRO A 355 -14.38 19.81 -8.67
N ALA A 356 -14.69 18.61 -8.17
CA ALA A 356 -13.68 17.72 -7.58
C ALA A 356 -12.62 17.27 -8.62
N LEU A 357 -13.06 16.90 -9.83
CA LEU A 357 -12.14 16.54 -10.92
C LEU A 357 -11.35 17.74 -11.44
N LYS A 358 -11.96 18.94 -11.49
CA LYS A 358 -11.23 20.16 -11.85
C LYS A 358 -10.09 20.42 -10.88
N GLN A 359 -10.36 20.29 -9.57
CA GLN A 359 -9.33 20.45 -8.55
C GLN A 359 -8.23 19.39 -8.68
N THR A 360 -8.62 18.17 -9.02
CA THR A 360 -7.69 17.08 -9.28
C THR A 360 -6.74 17.38 -10.45
N ALA A 361 -7.32 17.73 -11.59
CA ALA A 361 -6.57 18.07 -12.78
C ALA A 361 -5.66 19.29 -12.55
N ALA A 362 -6.18 20.32 -11.86
CA ALA A 362 -5.41 21.51 -11.48
C ALA A 362 -4.16 21.15 -10.67
N ARG A 363 -4.26 20.21 -9.71
CA ARG A 363 -3.13 19.79 -8.87
C ARG A 363 -2.11 18.94 -9.61
N VAL A 364 -2.57 17.95 -10.35
CA VAL A 364 -1.68 16.84 -10.76
C VAL A 364 -1.29 16.89 -12.23
N ALA A 365 -2.16 17.39 -13.12
CA ALA A 365 -1.86 17.42 -14.54
C ALA A 365 -0.69 18.38 -14.84
N PRO A 366 0.21 18.10 -15.80
CA PRO A 366 1.34 18.97 -16.07
C PRO A 366 0.93 20.43 -16.36
N GLY A 367 1.61 21.41 -15.73
CA GLY A 367 1.25 22.83 -15.85
C GLY A 367 1.35 23.39 -17.28
N PHE A 368 2.18 22.77 -18.13
CA PHE A 368 2.28 23.14 -19.55
C PHE A 368 0.99 22.84 -20.35
N LEU A 369 0.07 22.03 -19.80
CA LEU A 369 -1.26 21.79 -20.39
C LEU A 369 -2.28 22.88 -20.03
N GLY A 370 -1.85 23.98 -19.38
CA GLY A 370 -2.71 25.12 -19.05
C GLY A 370 -3.47 24.99 -17.72
N PHE A 371 -3.12 24.02 -16.88
CA PHE A 371 -3.73 23.85 -15.56
C PHE A 371 -3.13 24.81 -14.53
N ASP A 372 -3.98 25.59 -13.86
CA ASP A 372 -3.55 26.52 -12.81
C ASP A 372 -3.12 25.78 -11.54
N LYS A 373 -1.84 25.95 -11.18
CA LYS A 373 -1.22 25.33 -10.00
C LYS A 373 -1.45 26.10 -8.70
N ARG A 374 -2.06 27.28 -8.75
CA ARG A 374 -2.29 28.15 -7.58
C ARG A 374 -3.54 27.77 -6.78
N VAL A 375 -4.35 26.83 -7.29
CA VAL A 375 -5.74 26.63 -6.86
C VAL A 375 -5.89 25.81 -5.56
N SER A 376 -4.84 25.20 -5.01
CA SER A 376 -5.06 24.29 -3.88
C SER A 376 -3.97 24.28 -2.82
N LEU A 377 -4.24 24.96 -1.70
CA LEU A 377 -3.43 24.93 -0.49
C LEU A 377 -3.62 23.64 0.34
N TYR A 378 -4.72 22.91 0.13
CA TYR A 378 -5.12 21.76 0.97
C TYR A 378 -5.01 20.44 0.22
N GLY A 379 -5.05 19.28 0.90
CA GLY A 379 -5.17 17.95 0.28
C GLY A 379 -6.56 17.72 -0.33
N LEU A 380 -6.72 16.84 -1.35
CA LEU A 380 -8.04 16.58 -1.94
C LEU A 380 -8.93 15.82 -0.95
N GLY A 381 -8.37 14.88 -0.19
CA GLY A 381 -9.09 14.16 0.87
C GLY A 381 -9.60 15.09 1.96
N ASP A 382 -8.76 16.02 2.45
CA ASP A 382 -9.17 17.05 3.42
C ASP A 382 -10.28 17.94 2.82
N TRP A 383 -10.10 18.42 1.59
CA TRP A 383 -11.12 19.25 0.93
C TRP A 383 -12.45 18.52 0.77
N LEU A 384 -12.44 17.26 0.31
CA LEU A 384 -13.63 16.42 0.21
C LEU A 384 -14.29 16.24 1.58
N SER A 385 -13.50 15.95 2.63
CA SER A 385 -14.00 15.80 4.00
C SER A 385 -14.78 17.03 4.48
N TRP A 386 -14.36 18.23 4.08
CA TRP A 386 -15.07 19.47 4.40
C TRP A 386 -16.35 19.63 3.59
N GLN A 387 -16.35 19.23 2.32
CA GLN A 387 -17.54 19.31 1.47
C GLN A 387 -18.63 18.32 1.88
N VAL A 388 -18.26 17.15 2.42
CA VAL A 388 -19.22 16.15 2.92
C VAL A 388 -19.59 16.33 4.39
N GLY A 389 -18.99 17.30 5.09
CA GLY A 389 -19.30 17.59 6.50
C GLY A 389 -18.66 16.64 7.52
N ILE A 390 -17.63 15.87 7.13
CA ILE A 390 -16.85 15.02 8.06
C ILE A 390 -15.81 15.84 8.80
N GLY A 391 -15.24 16.87 8.17
CA GLY A 391 -14.20 17.72 8.73
C GLY A 391 -14.53 19.20 8.64
N ASN A 392 -13.81 20.01 9.43
CA ASN A 392 -13.97 21.46 9.44
C ASN A 392 -12.99 22.16 8.48
N PRO A 393 -13.43 23.15 7.67
CA PRO A 393 -12.55 23.91 6.79
C PRO A 393 -11.33 24.50 7.50
N GLY A 394 -10.16 24.36 6.90
CA GLY A 394 -8.89 24.88 7.45
C GLY A 394 -8.19 23.92 8.42
N MET A 395 -8.83 22.83 8.83
CA MET A 395 -8.21 21.77 9.64
C MET A 395 -7.74 20.62 8.75
N SER A 396 -6.45 20.26 8.84
CA SER A 396 -5.91 19.09 8.12
C SER A 396 -6.02 17.85 8.99
N SER A 397 -6.93 16.95 8.61
CA SER A 397 -7.14 15.65 9.26
C SER A 397 -6.36 14.52 8.57
N PHE A 398 -5.85 14.77 7.35
CA PHE A 398 -5.18 13.79 6.50
C PHE A 398 -6.05 12.55 6.23
N LEU A 399 -7.36 12.75 6.05
CA LEU A 399 -8.27 11.68 5.68
C LEU A 399 -8.04 11.27 4.22
N ASN A 400 -7.68 10.00 4.00
CA ASN A 400 -7.45 9.44 2.66
C ASN A 400 -8.75 8.84 2.12
N PHE A 401 -9.48 9.62 1.33
CA PHE A 401 -10.64 9.13 0.58
C PHE A 401 -10.16 8.18 -0.51
N GLY A 402 -10.31 6.88 -0.28
CA GLY A 402 -10.08 5.90 -1.33
C GLY A 402 -10.99 6.19 -2.53
N LEU A 403 -10.50 5.87 -3.72
CA LEU A 403 -11.18 6.13 -4.99
C LEU A 403 -12.71 5.86 -5.02
N PRO A 404 -13.25 4.72 -4.53
CA PRO A 404 -14.69 4.50 -4.54
C PRO A 404 -15.44 5.47 -3.61
N MET A 405 -14.84 5.84 -2.48
CA MET A 405 -15.42 6.79 -1.52
C MET A 405 -15.41 8.22 -2.08
N GLU A 406 -14.35 8.61 -2.78
CA GLU A 406 -14.37 9.85 -3.56
C GLU A 406 -15.51 9.83 -4.58
N GLY A 407 -15.67 8.73 -5.33
CA GLY A 407 -16.76 8.59 -6.28
C GLY A 407 -18.14 8.71 -5.63
N LEU A 408 -18.32 8.16 -4.43
CA LEU A 408 -19.54 8.31 -3.65
C LEU A 408 -19.81 9.77 -3.29
N ALA A 409 -18.80 10.49 -2.80
CA ALA A 409 -18.91 11.90 -2.45
C ALA A 409 -19.18 12.82 -3.66
N THR A 410 -18.68 12.47 -4.84
CA THR A 410 -18.77 13.33 -6.03
C THR A 410 -20.00 13.06 -6.90
N TRP A 411 -20.33 11.79 -7.18
CA TRP A 411 -21.46 11.41 -8.05
C TRP A 411 -22.36 10.34 -7.43
N GLY A 412 -22.30 10.14 -6.12
CA GLY A 412 -23.09 9.11 -5.44
C GLY A 412 -22.72 7.71 -5.91
N LEU A 413 -23.71 6.82 -5.95
CA LEU A 413 -23.50 5.41 -6.32
C LEU A 413 -22.93 5.24 -7.74
N ILE A 414 -23.26 6.15 -8.68
CA ILE A 414 -22.69 6.12 -10.03
C ILE A 414 -21.18 6.34 -9.97
N GLY A 415 -20.72 7.31 -9.19
CA GLY A 415 -19.30 7.56 -8.99
C GLY A 415 -18.63 6.38 -8.28
N PHE A 416 -19.23 5.85 -7.21
CA PHE A 416 -18.72 4.68 -6.49
C PHE A 416 -18.44 3.49 -7.42
N ILE A 417 -19.34 3.25 -8.39
CA ILE A 417 -19.19 2.16 -9.36
C ILE A 417 -18.16 2.50 -10.44
N THR A 418 -18.25 3.70 -11.04
CA THR A 418 -17.51 4.03 -12.27
C THR A 418 -16.06 4.44 -12.03
N TYR A 419 -15.75 5.09 -10.90
CA TYR A 419 -14.39 5.56 -10.61
C TYR A 419 -13.34 4.44 -10.64
N PRO A 420 -13.55 3.28 -9.98
CA PRO A 420 -12.63 2.15 -10.08
C PRO A 420 -12.30 1.78 -11.53
N PHE A 421 -13.27 1.75 -12.44
CA PHE A 421 -13.01 1.46 -13.85
C PHE A 421 -12.21 2.57 -14.53
N ILE A 422 -12.59 3.82 -14.31
CA ILE A 422 -11.98 4.99 -14.98
C ILE A 422 -10.52 5.18 -14.56
N PHE A 423 -10.17 4.93 -13.31
CA PHE A 423 -8.85 5.27 -12.78
C PHE A 423 -7.93 4.06 -12.55
N LEU A 424 -8.44 2.90 -12.10
CA LEU A 424 -7.59 1.72 -11.89
C LEU A 424 -7.19 1.07 -13.22
N ILE A 425 -8.10 0.97 -14.18
CA ILE A 425 -7.81 0.28 -15.46
C ILE A 425 -6.67 0.96 -16.21
N PRO A 426 -6.63 2.30 -16.40
CA PRO A 426 -5.51 2.93 -17.11
C PRO A 426 -4.17 2.75 -16.39
N VAL A 427 -4.13 2.87 -15.06
CA VAL A 427 -2.90 2.66 -14.28
C VAL A 427 -2.41 1.23 -14.42
N LEU A 428 -3.28 0.23 -14.23
CA LEU A 428 -2.94 -1.18 -14.38
C LEU A 428 -2.58 -1.54 -15.82
N PHE A 429 -3.22 -0.91 -16.80
CA PHE A 429 -2.89 -1.09 -18.21
C PHE A 429 -1.49 -0.58 -18.52
N ILE A 430 -1.16 0.66 -18.13
CA ILE A 430 0.17 1.24 -18.36
C ILE A 430 1.24 0.47 -17.59
N ALA A 431 0.99 0.10 -16.33
CA ALA A 431 1.90 -0.73 -15.56
C ALA A 431 2.13 -2.08 -16.26
N GLY A 432 1.07 -2.75 -16.72
CA GLY A 432 1.15 -3.99 -17.51
C GLY A 432 1.84 -3.83 -18.86
N ARG A 433 1.90 -2.61 -19.42
CA ARG A 433 2.73 -2.30 -20.59
C ARG A 433 4.20 -2.21 -20.27
N ILE A 434 4.57 -1.68 -19.10
CA ILE A 434 5.96 -1.58 -18.65
C ILE A 434 6.48 -2.98 -18.29
N SER A 435 5.73 -3.71 -17.46
CA SER A 435 6.03 -5.08 -17.09
C SER A 435 4.74 -5.83 -16.75
N THR A 436 4.56 -7.00 -17.34
CA THR A 436 3.37 -7.82 -17.11
C THR A 436 3.21 -8.22 -15.66
N PHE A 437 1.98 -8.15 -15.14
CA PHE A 437 1.68 -8.60 -13.78
C PHE A 437 1.37 -10.10 -13.72
N LYS A 438 1.23 -10.74 -14.89
CA LYS A 438 0.97 -12.18 -15.05
C LYS A 438 2.15 -13.07 -14.66
N VAL A 439 3.37 -12.52 -14.57
CA VAL A 439 4.60 -13.27 -14.36
C VAL A 439 5.39 -12.69 -13.18
N ARG A 440 6.08 -13.56 -12.45
CA ARG A 440 6.90 -13.23 -11.26
C ARG A 440 8.24 -12.54 -11.56
N LEU A 441 8.25 -11.55 -12.45
CA LEU A 441 9.48 -10.81 -12.80
C LEU A 441 9.87 -9.81 -11.70
N PRO A 442 11.18 -9.54 -11.48
CA PRO A 442 11.62 -8.53 -10.52
C PRO A 442 10.98 -7.17 -10.75
N LEU A 443 10.86 -6.77 -12.02
CA LEU A 443 10.28 -5.48 -12.39
C LEU A 443 8.77 -5.42 -12.11
N SER A 444 8.03 -6.50 -12.38
CA SER A 444 6.60 -6.57 -12.09
C SER A 444 6.32 -6.44 -10.60
N ILE A 445 7.09 -7.15 -9.77
CA ILE A 445 6.94 -7.07 -8.31
C ILE A 445 7.34 -5.67 -7.79
N PHE A 446 8.34 -5.04 -8.42
CA PHE A 446 8.71 -3.66 -8.11
C PHE A 446 7.57 -2.67 -8.40
N LEU A 447 6.99 -2.72 -9.62
CA LEU A 447 5.86 -1.87 -10.01
C LEU A 447 4.63 -2.12 -9.11
N PHE A 448 4.37 -3.38 -8.77
CA PHE A 448 3.33 -3.71 -7.81
C PHE A 448 3.62 -3.07 -6.44
N THR A 449 4.85 -3.19 -5.92
CA THR A 449 5.23 -2.70 -4.58
C THR A 449 5.06 -1.19 -4.45
N ILE A 450 5.42 -0.42 -5.49
CA ILE A 450 5.29 1.04 -5.49
C ILE A 450 3.83 1.50 -5.67
N LEU A 451 2.96 0.70 -6.31
CA LEU A 451 1.57 1.08 -6.58
C LEU A 451 0.59 0.59 -5.52
N GLN A 452 0.79 -0.60 -4.94
CA GLN A 452 -0.24 -1.33 -4.17
C GLN A 452 -0.92 -0.54 -3.06
N HIS A 453 -0.18 0.31 -2.33
CA HIS A 453 -0.73 1.09 -1.23
C HIS A 453 -1.72 2.13 -1.78
N SER A 454 -1.26 2.89 -2.76
CA SER A 454 -2.04 3.91 -3.45
C SER A 454 -3.14 3.35 -4.34
N LEU A 455 -3.05 2.09 -4.80
CA LEU A 455 -4.19 1.44 -5.46
C LEU A 455 -5.38 1.33 -4.51
N VAL A 456 -5.15 1.09 -3.22
CA VAL A 456 -6.21 0.91 -2.22
C VAL A 456 -6.67 2.25 -1.63
N GLU A 457 -5.72 3.12 -1.26
CA GLU A 457 -5.99 4.36 -0.52
C GLU A 457 -6.01 5.61 -1.40
N GLY A 458 -5.51 5.50 -2.63
CA GLY A 458 -5.38 6.64 -3.54
C GLY A 458 -6.73 7.17 -3.97
N ASN A 459 -6.75 8.48 -4.17
CA ASN A 459 -7.81 9.24 -4.80
C ASN A 459 -7.49 9.47 -6.29
N SER A 460 -8.39 10.09 -7.03
CA SER A 460 -8.23 10.37 -8.46
C SER A 460 -6.95 11.17 -8.78
N ASP A 461 -6.55 12.07 -7.89
CA ASP A 461 -5.26 12.79 -7.91
C ASP A 461 -4.08 11.83 -8.09
N PHE A 462 -3.99 10.80 -7.25
CA PHE A 462 -2.93 9.81 -7.35
C PHE A 462 -2.94 9.10 -8.71
N PHE A 463 -4.10 8.60 -9.17
CA PHE A 463 -4.16 7.83 -10.42
C PHE A 463 -3.82 8.68 -11.65
N VAL A 464 -4.29 9.92 -11.70
CA VAL A 464 -3.92 10.87 -12.76
C VAL A 464 -2.42 11.14 -12.73
N GLY A 465 -1.84 11.30 -11.53
CA GLY A 465 -0.40 11.50 -11.34
C GLY A 465 0.42 10.28 -11.73
N ALA A 466 -0.05 9.09 -11.39
CA ALA A 466 0.57 7.83 -11.76
C ALA A 466 0.67 7.70 -13.29
N VAL A 467 -0.42 8.00 -14.01
CA VAL A 467 -0.47 7.92 -15.48
C VAL A 467 0.40 9.00 -16.14
N LEU A 468 0.27 10.26 -15.71
CA LEU A 468 0.87 11.39 -16.41
C LEU A 468 2.32 11.70 -16.00
N ARG A 469 2.76 11.24 -14.83
CA ARG A 469 4.05 11.61 -14.25
C ARG A 469 4.84 10.40 -13.78
N GLU A 470 4.31 9.62 -12.83
CA GLU A 470 5.13 8.67 -12.07
C GLU A 470 5.50 7.44 -12.91
N LEU A 471 4.54 6.79 -13.58
CA LEU A 471 4.83 5.63 -14.43
C LEU A 471 5.74 5.99 -15.63
N PRO A 472 5.54 7.10 -16.35
CA PRO A 472 6.50 7.55 -17.35
C PRO A 472 7.91 7.80 -16.78
N GLN A 473 8.01 8.44 -15.61
CA GLN A 473 9.29 8.66 -14.94
C GLN A 473 9.97 7.33 -14.57
N TYR A 474 9.24 6.40 -13.95
CA TYR A 474 9.76 5.08 -13.65
C TYR A 474 10.21 4.35 -14.92
N ALA A 475 9.45 4.39 -16.01
CA ALA A 475 9.84 3.78 -17.28
C ALA A 475 11.18 4.34 -17.79
N VAL A 476 11.40 5.65 -17.70
CA VAL A 476 12.68 6.29 -18.06
C VAL A 476 13.80 5.85 -17.12
N LEU A 477 13.58 5.84 -15.82
CA LEU A 477 14.61 5.44 -14.85
C LEU A 477 14.99 3.96 -15.01
N ILE A 478 14.01 3.08 -15.23
CA ILE A 478 14.23 1.66 -15.50
C ILE A 478 14.96 1.48 -16.83
N PHE A 479 14.61 2.25 -17.86
CA PHE A 479 15.33 2.27 -19.13
C PHE A 479 16.81 2.60 -18.91
N LEU A 480 17.12 3.66 -18.16
CA LEU A 480 18.51 4.05 -17.88
C LEU A 480 19.27 2.95 -17.13
N LEU A 481 18.64 2.34 -16.12
CA LEU A 481 19.23 1.23 -15.37
C LEU A 481 19.49 0.01 -16.26
N TYR A 482 18.50 -0.39 -17.06
CA TYR A 482 18.59 -1.55 -17.94
C TYR A 482 19.66 -1.36 -19.02
N TYR A 483 19.62 -0.25 -19.75
CA TYR A 483 20.56 0.02 -20.84
C TYR A 483 21.97 0.30 -20.33
N GLY A 484 22.10 1.03 -19.21
CA GLY A 484 23.40 1.39 -18.64
C GLY A 484 24.12 0.20 -18.00
N CYS A 485 23.39 -0.74 -17.41
CA CYS A 485 24.00 -1.80 -16.59
C CYS A 485 23.80 -3.23 -17.12
N PHE A 486 22.76 -3.51 -17.91
CA PHE A 486 22.31 -4.89 -18.17
C PHE A 486 22.14 -5.28 -19.63
N LEU A 487 22.18 -4.34 -20.59
CA LEU A 487 21.99 -4.65 -22.03
C LEU A 487 23.00 -5.66 -22.58
N GLN A 488 24.24 -5.62 -22.10
CA GLN A 488 25.28 -6.57 -22.53
C GLN A 488 25.05 -7.96 -21.93
N SER A 489 24.54 -8.03 -20.70
CA SER A 489 24.25 -9.29 -20.00
C SER A 489 23.00 -9.99 -20.52
N SER A 490 22.00 -9.26 -21.02
CA SER A 490 20.73 -9.83 -21.53
C SER A 490 20.86 -10.59 -22.85
N LYS A 491 22.03 -10.56 -23.50
CA LYS A 491 22.33 -11.39 -24.68
C LYS A 491 22.74 -12.82 -24.30
N LEU A 492 22.96 -13.10 -23.02
CA LEU A 492 23.25 -14.43 -22.50
C LEU A 492 21.91 -15.15 -22.22
N LYS A 493 21.80 -16.41 -22.67
CA LYS A 493 20.54 -17.19 -22.67
C LYS A 493 19.88 -17.23 -21.27
N PRO A 494 18.54 -17.17 -21.20
CA PRO A 494 17.82 -17.33 -19.93
C PRO A 494 18.10 -18.70 -19.30
N ILE A 495 18.25 -18.71 -17.97
CA ILE A 495 18.36 -19.96 -17.19
C ILE A 495 16.99 -20.66 -17.25
N ALA A 496 17.01 -21.96 -17.57
CA ALA A 496 15.83 -22.81 -17.55
C ALA A 496 15.16 -22.78 -16.17
N ASP A 497 13.83 -22.73 -16.12
CA ASP A 497 13.08 -22.73 -14.86
C ASP A 497 13.50 -23.97 -14.05
N PRO A 498 13.97 -23.83 -12.79
CA PRO A 498 14.29 -24.99 -11.96
C PRO A 498 13.07 -25.90 -11.70
N ALA A 499 11.85 -25.40 -11.92
CA ALA A 499 10.63 -26.21 -11.89
C ALA A 499 10.38 -27.05 -13.15
N ALA A 500 11.15 -26.86 -14.23
CA ALA A 500 11.06 -27.63 -15.47
C ALA A 500 12.06 -28.81 -15.54
N GLN A 501 12.70 -29.15 -14.41
CA GLN A 501 13.66 -30.25 -14.30
C GLN A 501 13.18 -31.42 -13.41
N ASP A 502 11.94 -31.34 -12.92
CA ASP A 502 11.18 -32.45 -12.31
C ASP A 502 9.90 -32.69 -13.14
#